data_AF-A0A1I2JTD8-F1
#
_entry.id   AF-A0A1I2JTD8-F1
#
_cell.length_a   1.000
_cell.length_b   1.000
_cell.length_c   1.000
_cell.angle_alpha   90.00
_cell.angle_beta   90.00
_cell.angle_gamma   90.00
#
_symmetry.space_group_name_H-M   'P 1'
#
loop_
_entity.id
_entity.type
_entity.pdbx_description
1 polymer ?
#
loop_
_entity_poly.entity_id
_entity_poly.type
_entity_poly.pdbx_seq_one_letter_code
_entity_poly.pdbx_strand_id
1 'polypeptide(L)'
;MDKLYYCVDCRRVFREDICPYCGSTKIKELVVNAPVNILGTKLKGKIMKIGKDEVKVIHVNAETKEKYIKSYSIEKLKKVL
;
A
#
# COMPACT_ATOMS: atom_id res chain seq x y z
N MET A 1 -1.84 -8.52 -14.76
CA MET A 1 -1.84 -8.14 -13.33
C MET A 1 -0.86 -6.99 -13.19
N ASP A 2 -1.34 -5.83 -12.80
CA ASP A 2 -0.48 -4.68 -12.54
C ASP A 2 0.35 -4.94 -11.27
N LYS A 3 1.66 -4.71 -11.35
CA LYS A 3 2.58 -4.87 -10.23
C LYS A 3 2.80 -3.54 -9.53
N LEU A 4 2.89 -3.60 -8.20
CA LEU A 4 3.30 -2.48 -7.37
C LEU A 4 4.56 -2.87 -6.62
N TYR A 5 5.38 -1.88 -6.33
CA TYR A 5 6.59 -2.03 -5.54
C TYR A 5 6.51 -1.13 -4.32
N TYR A 6 7.27 -1.47 -3.29
CA TYR A 6 7.51 -0.60 -2.17
C TYR A 6 9.01 -0.47 -1.91
N CYS A 7 9.43 0.73 -1.52
CA CYS A 7 10.81 0.97 -1.11
C CYS A 7 11.05 0.40 0.28
N VAL A 8 12.14 -0.33 0.48
CA VAL A 8 12.51 -0.89 1.79
C VAL A 8 12.85 0.23 2.80
N ASP A 9 13.46 1.32 2.33
CA ASP A 9 13.90 2.43 3.18
C ASP A 9 12.73 3.35 3.58
N CYS A 10 12.02 3.93 2.61
CA CYS A 10 10.96 4.92 2.88
C CYS A 10 9.56 4.32 2.98
N ARG A 11 9.40 3.05 2.57
CA ARG A 11 8.15 2.25 2.63
C ARG A 11 7.02 2.75 1.73
N ARG A 12 7.21 3.81 0.95
CA ARG A 12 6.20 4.28 -0.01
C ARG A 12 6.00 3.26 -1.12
N VAL A 13 4.79 3.22 -1.66
CA VAL A 13 4.37 2.34 -2.74
C VAL A 13 4.34 3.11 -4.06
N PHE A 14 4.81 2.49 -5.14
CA PHE A 14 4.95 3.09 -6.48
C PHE A 14 5.06 2.00 -7.55
N ARG A 15 5.21 2.37 -8.83
CA ARG A 15 5.29 1.44 -9.97
C ARG A 15 6.66 1.41 -10.64
N GLU A 16 7.44 2.45 -10.45
CA GLU A 16 8.77 2.64 -11.03
C GLU A 16 9.79 1.64 -10.47
N ASP A 17 10.84 1.38 -11.25
CA ASP A 17 11.96 0.49 -10.86
C ASP A 17 12.90 1.10 -9.83
N ILE A 18 12.80 2.41 -9.59
CA ILE A 18 13.55 3.16 -8.58
C ILE A 18 12.56 3.95 -7.74
N CYS A 19 12.80 4.05 -6.44
CA CYS A 19 11.93 4.81 -5.57
C CYS A 19 11.92 6.30 -5.96
N PRO A 20 10.78 6.86 -6.43
CA PRO A 20 10.71 8.25 -6.88
C PRO A 20 10.81 9.26 -5.72
N TYR A 21 10.79 8.78 -4.48
CA TYR A 21 10.72 9.63 -3.29
C TYR A 21 12.04 9.77 -2.54
N CYS A 22 12.90 8.76 -2.59
CA CYS A 22 14.20 8.79 -1.90
C CYS A 22 15.36 8.29 -2.77
N GLY A 23 15.11 7.96 -4.04
CA GLY A 23 16.14 7.49 -4.97
C GLY A 23 16.71 6.10 -4.66
N SER A 24 16.19 5.39 -3.66
CA SER A 24 16.68 4.05 -3.31
C SER A 24 16.30 3.02 -4.39
N THR A 25 17.26 2.15 -4.70
CA THR A 25 17.09 0.96 -5.55
C THR A 25 16.66 -0.27 -4.75
N LYS A 26 16.59 -0.18 -3.42
CA LYS A 26 16.11 -1.26 -2.55
C LYS A 26 14.59 -1.29 -2.59
N ILE A 27 14.05 -1.94 -3.61
CA ILE A 27 12.60 -2.09 -3.83
C ILE A 27 12.18 -3.56 -3.71
N LYS A 28 10.94 -3.79 -3.28
CA LYS A 28 10.34 -5.11 -3.18
C LYS A 28 8.93 -5.09 -3.75
N GLU A 29 8.49 -6.19 -4.33
CA GLU A 29 7.13 -6.33 -4.84
C GLU A 29 6.10 -6.26 -3.71
N LEU A 30 5.05 -5.47 -3.90
CA LEU A 30 3.91 -5.38 -3.01
C LEU A 30 2.90 -6.46 -3.40
N VAL A 31 2.76 -7.46 -2.54
CA VAL A 31 1.84 -8.57 -2.75
C VAL A 31 0.45 -8.30 -2.20
N VAL A 32 -0.55 -9.03 -2.69
CA VAL A 32 -1.88 -9.07 -2.08
C VAL A 32 -1.77 -9.57 -0.63
N ASN A 33 -2.67 -9.12 0.24
CA ASN A 33 -2.66 -9.30 1.69
C ASN A 33 -1.51 -8.61 2.44
N ALA A 34 -0.61 -7.92 1.75
CA ALA A 34 0.42 -7.13 2.41
C ALA A 34 -0.20 -6.06 3.31
N PRO A 35 0.26 -5.91 4.58
CA PRO A 35 -0.20 -4.85 5.45
C PRO A 35 0.36 -3.50 5.01
N VAL A 36 -0.52 -2.51 4.95
CA VAL A 36 -0.24 -1.13 4.56
C VAL A 36 -0.92 -0.15 5.52
N ASN A 37 -0.39 1.06 5.61
CA ASN A 37 -1.07 2.20 6.19
C ASN A 37 -1.37 3.24 5.11
N ILE A 38 -2.37 4.07 5.38
CA ILE A 38 -2.76 5.17 4.50
C ILE A 38 -2.09 6.45 4.99
N LEU A 39 -1.22 7.03 4.17
CA LEU A 39 -0.54 8.30 4.43
C LEU A 39 -1.55 9.40 4.74
N GLY A 40 -1.24 10.22 5.75
CA GLY A 40 -2.13 11.27 6.25
C GLY A 40 -3.26 10.77 7.15
N THR A 41 -3.33 9.47 7.46
CA THR A 41 -4.36 8.92 8.36
C THR A 41 -3.77 7.92 9.36
N LYS A 42 -4.55 7.58 10.40
CA LYS A 42 -4.24 6.48 11.32
C LYS A 42 -4.73 5.11 10.82
N LEU A 43 -5.32 5.06 9.62
CA LEU A 43 -5.90 3.84 9.07
C LEU A 43 -4.82 2.86 8.62
N LYS A 44 -4.97 1.62 9.06
CA LYS A 44 -4.17 0.47 8.61
C LYS A 44 -5.09 -0.53 7.94
N GLY A 45 -4.57 -1.27 6.98
CA GLY A 45 -5.32 -2.28 6.25
C GLY A 45 -4.39 -3.26 5.54
N LYS A 46 -5.00 -4.13 4.74
CA LYS A 46 -4.27 -5.08 3.89
C LYS A 46 -4.66 -4.86 2.43
N ILE A 47 -3.72 -5.06 1.52
CA ILE A 47 -4.02 -5.01 0.08
C ILE A 47 -4.98 -6.14 -0.27
N MET A 48 -6.12 -5.81 -0.89
CA MET A 48 -7.08 -6.79 -1.39
C MET A 48 -6.94 -6.98 -2.90
N LYS A 49 -6.80 -5.89 -3.65
CA LYS A 49 -6.66 -5.91 -5.12
C LYS A 49 -5.85 -4.74 -5.61
N ILE A 50 -4.91 -5.01 -6.52
CA ILE A 50 -4.10 -4.01 -7.20
C ILE A 50 -4.76 -3.72 -8.55
N GLY A 51 -5.30 -2.51 -8.71
CA GLY A 51 -5.79 -2.00 -9.98
C GLY A 51 -4.72 -1.18 -10.70
N LYS A 52 -5.07 -0.55 -11.82
CA LYS A 52 -4.16 0.29 -12.60
C LYS A 52 -3.89 1.64 -11.90
N ASP A 53 -4.94 2.35 -11.52
CA ASP A 53 -4.84 3.69 -10.91
C ASP A 53 -5.07 3.66 -9.40
N GLU A 54 -5.84 2.69 -8.92
CA GLU A 54 -6.25 2.56 -7.52
C GLU A 54 -5.98 1.16 -6.96
N VAL A 55 -5.85 1.10 -5.64
CA VAL A 55 -5.66 -0.14 -4.91
C VAL A 55 -6.77 -0.28 -3.88
N LYS A 56 -7.42 -1.44 -3.87
CA LYS A 56 -8.42 -1.76 -2.86
C LYS A 56 -7.73 -2.28 -1.61
N VAL A 57 -7.99 -1.63 -0.49
CA VAL A 57 -7.48 -1.98 0.82
C VAL A 57 -8.64 -2.44 1.69
N ILE A 58 -8.46 -3.58 2.36
CA ILE A 58 -9.38 -4.05 3.38
C ILE A 58 -8.94 -3.51 4.73
N HIS A 59 -9.85 -2.82 5.40
CA HIS A 59 -9.70 -2.33 6.75
C HIS A 59 -10.53 -3.18 7.71
N VAL A 60 -10.10 -3.20 8.96
CA VAL A 60 -10.84 -3.81 10.06
C VAL A 60 -11.16 -2.70 11.04
N ASN A 61 -12.43 -2.48 11.34
CA ASN A 61 -12.83 -1.56 12.40
C ASN A 61 -12.34 -2.12 13.74
N ALA A 62 -11.64 -1.30 14.52
CA ALA A 62 -11.10 -1.72 15.81
C ALA A 62 -12.19 -2.01 16.85
N GLU A 63 -13.33 -1.32 16.77
CA GLU A 63 -14.41 -1.40 17.74
C GLU A 63 -15.39 -2.52 17.38
N THR A 64 -15.87 -2.55 16.14
CA THR A 64 -16.90 -3.51 15.70
C THR A 64 -16.33 -4.79 15.09
N LYS A 65 -15.01 -4.85 14.83
CA LYS A 65 -14.32 -5.91 14.07
C LYS A 65 -14.84 -6.12 12.64
N GLU A 66 -15.69 -5.22 12.16
CA GLU A 66 -16.23 -5.30 10.81
C GLU A 66 -15.17 -4.98 9.77
N LYS A 67 -15.22 -5.72 8.66
CA LYS A 67 -14.32 -5.52 7.53
C LYS A 67 -15.00 -4.61 6.51
N TYR A 68 -14.29 -3.59 6.07
CA TYR A 68 -14.74 -2.74 4.98
C TYR A 68 -13.64 -2.55 3.95
N ILE A 69 -14.03 -2.36 2.70
CA ILE A 69 -13.10 -2.20 1.58
C ILE A 69 -13.15 -0.75 1.14
N LYS A 70 -11.98 -0.14 0.94
CA LYS A 70 -11.87 1.21 0.42
C LYS A 70 -10.75 1.29 -0.62
N SER A 71 -11.00 2.08 -1.66
CA SER A 71 -10.04 2.33 -2.72
C SER A 71 -9.16 3.53 -2.38
N TYR A 72 -7.87 3.42 -2.70
CA TYR A 72 -6.89 4.48 -2.49
C TYR A 72 -5.98 4.61 -3.70
N SER A 73 -5.56 5.83 -3.99
CA SER A 73 -4.46 6.12 -4.91
C SER A 73 -3.16 5.50 -4.38
N ILE A 74 -2.31 5.03 -5.29
CA ILE A 74 -1.05 4.32 -4.97
C ILE A 74 -0.16 5.18 -4.07
N GLU A 75 -0.04 6.47 -4.36
CA GLU A 75 0.75 7.45 -3.60
C GLU A 75 0.35 7.59 -2.13
N LYS A 76 -0.90 7.22 -1.77
CA LYS A 76 -1.39 7.28 -0.39
C LYS A 76 -1.05 6.03 0.41
N LEU A 77 -0.44 5.02 -0.21
CA LEU A 77 -0.11 3.76 0.44
C LEU A 77 1.33 3.78 0.95
N LYS A 78 1.51 3.23 2.14
CA LYS A 78 2.83 2.97 2.70
C LYS A 78 2.85 1.57 3.34
N LYS A 79 3.91 0.81 3.06
CA LYS A 79 4.10 -0.54 3.57
C LYS A 79 4.37 -0.51 5.08
N VAL A 80 3.72 -1.42 5.80
CA VAL A 80 4.09 -1.73 7.19
C VAL A 80 5.03 -2.94 7.16
N LEU A 81 6.26 -2.77 7.64
CA LEU A 81 7.22 -3.87 7.79
C LEU A 81 6.94 -4.65 9.07
#